data_AF-A0A843F4B4-F1
#
_entry.id   AF-A0A843F4B4-F1
#
_cell.length_a   1.000
_cell.length_b   1.000
_cell.length_c   1.000
_cell.angle_alpha   90.00
_cell.angle_beta   90.00
_cell.angle_gamma   90.00
#
_symmetry.space_group_name_H-M   'P 1'
#
loop_
_entity.id
_entity.type
_entity.pdbx_description
1 polymer ?
#
loop_
_entity_poly.entity_id
_entity_poly.type
_entity_poly.pdbx_seq_one_letter_code
_entity_poly.pdbx_strand_id
1 'polypeptide(L)' 'MVSQASLIYITEQIIFIILAIIFFFGLYFVSSYIIKYLKRNRHNRLLNATEYLPKEETQTLKQVFYLIIITLCFVDIL' A
#
# COMPACT_ATOMS: atom_id res chain seq x y z
N MET A 1 -33.91 9.26 16.29
CA MET A 1 -34.02 7.93 15.66
C MET A 1 -33.03 7.90 14.52
N VAL A 2 -32.07 6.96 14.53
CA VAL A 2 -31.11 6.81 13.43
C VAL A 2 -31.88 6.30 12.21
N SER A 3 -31.77 7.00 11.08
CA SER A 3 -32.44 6.63 9.84
C SER A 3 -31.81 5.36 9.27
N GLN A 4 -32.61 4.42 8.76
CA GLN A 4 -32.07 3.21 8.12
C GLN A 4 -31.10 3.52 6.97
N ALA A 5 -31.30 4.64 6.27
CA ALA A 5 -30.38 5.11 5.23
C ALA A 5 -28.97 5.42 5.78
N SER A 6 -28.87 5.97 6.99
CA SER A 6 -27.58 6.27 7.61
C SER A 6 -26.83 5.00 8.06
N LEU A 7 -27.54 3.94 8.43
CA LEU A 7 -26.91 2.66 8.76
C LEU A 7 -26.31 1.98 7.52
N ILE A 8 -27.02 2.00 6.40
CA ILE A 8 -26.53 1.42 5.13
C ILE A 8 -25.26 2.15 4.67
N TYR A 9 -25.27 3.49 4.72
CA TYR A 9 -24.10 4.30 4.35
C TYR A 9 -22.86 3.97 5.19
N ILE A 10 -23.01 3.87 6.51
CA ILE A 10 -21.90 3.53 7.41
C ILE A 10 -21.39 2.12 7.12
N THR A 11 -22.28 1.15 6.83
CA THR A 11 -21.84 -0.21 6.51
C THR A 11 -21.06 -0.29 5.21
N GLU A 12 -21.40 0.48 4.18
CA GLU A 12 -20.64 0.50 2.92
C GLU A 12 -19.24 1.08 3.11
N GLN A 13 -19.11 2.18 3.88
CA GLN A 13 -17.80 2.76 4.18
C GLN A 13 -16.90 1.79 4.97
N ILE A 14 -17.47 1.07 5.94
CA ILE A 14 -16.72 0.06 6.70
C ILE A 14 -16.20 -1.06 5.78
N ILE A 15 -17.03 -1.53 4.84
CA ILE A 15 -16.62 -2.57 3.87
C ILE A 15 -15.49 -2.06 2.98
N PHE A 16 -15.57 -0.81 2.51
CA PHE A 16 -14.53 -0.21 1.68
C PHE A 16 -13.19 -0.10 2.43
N ILE A 17 -13.22 0.38 3.67
CA ILE A 17 -12.03 0.47 4.53
C ILE A 17 -11.42 -0.92 4.75
N ILE A 18 -12.23 -1.95 5.00
CA ILE A 18 -11.76 -3.32 5.18
C ILE A 18 -11.07 -3.84 3.90
N LEU A 19 -11.66 -3.60 2.73
CA LEU A 19 -11.06 -3.99 1.45
C LEU A 19 -9.73 -3.27 1.20
N ALA A 20 -9.67 -1.97 1.49
CA ALA A 20 -8.45 -1.18 1.36
C ALA A 20 -7.32 -1.71 2.27
N ILE A 21 -7.64 -2.07 3.52
CA ILE A 21 -6.68 -2.67 4.46
C ILE A 21 -6.17 -4.01 3.93
N ILE A 22 -7.05 -4.88 3.43
CA ILE A 22 -6.67 -6.19 2.88
C ILE A 22 -5.75 -6.02 1.66
N PHE A 23 -6.13 -5.13 0.74
CA PHE A 23 -5.35 -4.83 -0.45
C PHE A 23 -3.95 -4.34 -0.08
N PHE A 24 -3.86 -3.44 0.90
CA PHE A 24 -2.61 -2.89 1.38
C PHE A 24 -1.71 -3.94 2.05
N PHE A 25 -2.30 -4.83 2.86
CA PHE A 25 -1.59 -5.97 3.44
C PHE A 25 -1.02 -6.90 2.36
N GLY A 26 -1.80 -7.15 1.30
CA GLY A 26 -1.35 -7.90 0.13
C GLY A 26 -0.14 -7.25 -0.54
N LEU A 27 -0.21 -5.95 -0.84
CA LEU A 27 0.91 -5.19 -1.42
C LEU A 27 2.15 -5.20 -0.53
N TYR A 28 1.99 -5.04 0.78
CA TYR A 28 3.09 -5.11 1.73
C TYR A 28 3.75 -6.49 1.73
N PHE A 29 2.94 -7.57 1.74
CA PHE A 29 3.45 -8.93 1.73
C PHE A 29 4.22 -9.25 0.44
N VAL A 30 3.68 -8.86 -0.72
CA VAL A 30 4.33 -9.01 -2.02
C VAL A 30 5.63 -8.22 -2.07
N SER A 31 5.62 -6.95 -1.64
CA SER A 31 6.81 -6.10 -1.59
C SER A 31 7.89 -6.70 -0.69
N SER A 32 7.50 -7.20 0.48
CA SER A 32 8.42 -7.86 1.42
C SER A 32 9.00 -9.16 0.85
N TYR A 33 8.18 -9.94 0.14
CA TYR A 33 8.62 -11.15 -0.53
C TYR A 33 9.62 -10.86 -1.66
N ILE A 34 9.33 -9.85 -2.48
CA ILE A 34 10.23 -9.37 -3.55
C ILE A 34 11.56 -8.90 -2.96
N ILE A 35 11.54 -8.08 -1.90
CA ILE A 35 12.75 -7.60 -1.22
C ILE A 35 13.54 -8.78 -0.63
N LYS A 36 12.89 -9.74 0.02
CA LYS A 36 13.56 -10.94 0.56
C LYS A 36 14.16 -11.80 -0.55
N TYR A 37 13.46 -11.96 -1.66
CA TYR A 37 13.94 -12.71 -2.82
C TYR A 37 15.17 -12.04 -3.44
N LEU A 38 15.12 -10.73 -3.68
CA LEU A 38 16.25 -9.91 -4.15
C LEU A 38 17.43 -9.99 -3.18
N LYS A 39 17.18 -9.89 -1.87
CA LYS A 39 18.24 -9.95 -0.84
C LYS A 39 18.85 -11.35 -0.69
N ARG A 40 18.09 -12.42 -0.96
CA ARG A 40 18.60 -13.80 -0.95
C ARG A 40 19.48 -14.10 -2.18
N ASN A 41 19.19 -13.46 -3.31
CA ASN A 41 19.97 -13.59 -4.55
C ASN A 41 21.14 -12.59 -4.67
N ARG A 42 21.51 -11.90 -3.59
CA ARG A 42 22.61 -10.90 -3.55
C ARG A 42 23.99 -11.43 -3.93
N HIS A 43 24.17 -12.75 -4.04
CA HIS A 43 25.42 -13.33 -4.54
C HIS A 43 25.59 -13.16 -6.06
N ASN A 44 24.49 -12.96 -6.80
CA ASN A 44 24.54 -12.57 -8.20
C ASN A 44 24.56 -11.04 -8.31
N ARG A 45 25.74 -10.53 -8.67
CA ARG A 45 26.06 -9.11 -8.91
C ARG A 45 25.07 -8.38 -9.83
N LEU A 46 24.26 -9.12 -10.61
CA LEU A 46 23.22 -8.61 -11.53
C LEU A 46 21.92 -8.16 -10.86
N LEU A 47 21.63 -8.59 -9.62
CA LEU A 47 20.40 -8.23 -8.89
C LEU A 47 20.68 -7.33 -7.69
N ASN A 48 21.69 -6.48 -7.80
CA ASN A 48 21.93 -5.45 -6.81
C ASN A 48 20.85 -4.38 -6.96
N ALA A 49 19.68 -4.59 -6.35
CA ALA A 49 18.55 -3.66 -6.44
C ALA A 49 18.93 -2.22 -6.04
N THR A 50 19.95 -2.05 -5.20
CA THR A 50 20.53 -0.75 -4.84
C THR A 50 21.32 -0.05 -5.95
N GLU A 51 21.69 -0.77 -7.01
CA GLU A 51 22.36 -0.23 -8.20
C GLU A 51 21.36 0.23 -9.25
N TYR A 52 20.21 -0.45 -9.38
CA TYR A 52 19.13 -0.08 -10.29
C TYR A 52 18.11 0.89 -9.67
N LEU A 53 17.95 0.86 -8.35
CA LEU A 53 17.08 1.74 -7.59
C LEU A 53 17.92 2.42 -6.50
N PRO A 54 18.47 3.62 -6.80
CA PRO A 54 19.16 4.44 -5.84
C PRO A 54 18.30 4.68 -4.60
N LYS A 55 18.94 4.95 -3.46
CA LYS A 55 18.20 5.20 -2.21
C LYS A 55 17.21 6.33 -2.36
N GLU A 56 17.50 7.35 -3.17
CA GLU A 56 16.58 8.45 -3.44
C GLU A 56 15.28 7.94 -4.08
N GLU A 57 15.35 7.10 -5.11
CA GLU A 57 14.15 6.58 -5.77
C GLU A 57 13.29 5.71 -4.85
N THR A 58 13.92 4.92 -3.97
CA THR A 58 13.17 4.15 -2.98
C THR A 58 12.45 5.04 -1.96
N GLN A 59 13.00 6.23 -1.65
CA GLN A 59 12.33 7.21 -0.82
C GLN A 59 11.19 7.90 -1.57
N THR A 60 11.39 8.25 -2.84
CA THR A 60 10.34 8.79 -3.71
C THR A 60 9.18 7.81 -3.84
N LEU A 61 9.46 6.52 -4.02
CA LEU A 61 8.43 5.48 -4.09
C LEU A 61 7.64 5.37 -2.79
N LYS A 62 8.30 5.49 -1.63
CA LYS A 62 7.63 5.58 -0.33
C LYS A 62 6.76 6.82 -0.21
N GLN A 63 7.20 7.97 -0.70
CA GLN A 63 6.42 9.22 -0.69
C GLN A 63 5.17 9.12 -1.58
N VAL A 64 5.31 8.57 -2.79
CA VAL A 64 4.17 8.29 -3.68
C VAL A 64 3.18 7.34 -3.01
N PHE A 65 3.68 6.32 -2.32
CA PHE A 65 2.85 5.41 -1.56
C PHE A 65 2.09 6.10 -0.42
N TYR A 66 2.75 6.97 0.35
CA TYR A 66 2.08 7.81 1.35
C TYR A 66 1.03 8.72 0.73
N LEU A 67 1.30 9.31 -0.44
CA LEU A 67 0.37 10.17 -1.15
C LEU A 67 -0.89 9.40 -1.58
N ILE A 68 -0.74 8.16 -2.05
CA ILE A 68 -1.86 7.29 -2.40
C ILE A 68 -2.72 6.99 -1.17
N ILE A 69 -2.11 6.69 -0.02
CA ILE A 69 -2.84 6.46 1.23
C ILE A 69 -3.63 7.69 1.64
N ILE A 70 -2.98 8.86 1.65
CA ILE A 70 -3.61 10.13 2.00
C ILE A 70 -4.78 10.42 1.05
N THR A 71 -4.56 10.24 -0.25
CA THR A 71 -5.60 10.47 -1.27
C THR A 71 -6.79 9.53 -1.08
N LEU A 72 -6.56 8.24 -0.81
CA LEU A 72 -7.64 7.30 -0.50
C LEU A 72 -8.40 7.71 0.76
N CYS A 73 -7.70 8.14 1.82
CA CYS A 73 -8.34 8.66 3.01
C CYS A 73 -9.18 9.91 2.72
N PHE A 74 -8.75 10.80 1.81
CA PHE A 74 -9.54 11.97 1.43
C PHE A 74 -10.70 11.66 0.48
N VAL A 75 -10.54 10.69 -0.43
CA VAL A 75 -11.61 10.22 -1.33
C VAL A 75 -12.71 9.52 -0.55
N ASP A 76 -12.40 8.84 0.56
CA ASP A 76 -13.41 8.30 1.48
C ASP A 76 -14.13 9.37 2.34
N ILE A 77 -13.52 10.55 2.51
CA ILE A 77 -14.08 11.67 3.30
C ILE A 77 -15.00 12.56 2.45
N LEU A 78 -14.83 12.59 1.12
CA LEU A 78 -15.59 13.44 0.18
C LEU A 78 -16.82 12.73 -0.38
#